data_AF-A0A258IZK1-F1
#
_entry.id   AF-A0A258IZK1-F1
#
_cell.length_a   1.000
_cell.length_b   1.000
_cell.length_c   1.000
_cell.angle_alpha   90.00
_cell.angle_beta   90.00
_cell.angle_gamma   90.00
#
_symmetry.space_group_name_H-M   'P 1'
#
loop_
_entity.id
_entity.type
_entity.pdbx_description
1 polymer ?
#
loop_
_entity_poly.entity_id
_entity_poly.type
_entity_poly.pdbx_seq_one_letter_code
_entity_poly.pdbx_strand_id
1 'polypeptide(L)' 'MAQVLIRNIPDETIQVYKERAKRNGISLEQEIRNLLEKNRPFTPAERVAVSRHIRSLTKPSPALSLDEIREGAK' A
#
# COMPACT_ATOMS: atom_id res chain seq x y z
N MET A 1 18.73 12.42 -3.25
CA MET A 1 18.58 11.59 -4.45
C MET A 1 19.23 10.26 -4.19
N ALA A 2 18.48 9.16 -4.32
CA ALA A 2 19.00 7.81 -4.18
C ALA A 2 18.79 7.06 -5.50
N GLN A 3 19.70 6.16 -5.85
CA GLN A 3 19.63 5.36 -7.07
C GLN A 3 19.80 3.88 -6.72
N VAL A 4 19.05 3.02 -7.42
CA VAL A 4 19.14 1.57 -7.29
C VAL A 4 19.30 0.96 -8.68
N LEU A 5 20.25 0.04 -8.84
CA LEU A 5 20.41 -0.78 -10.03
C LEU A 5 19.82 -2.17 -9.76
N ILE A 6 18.82 -2.57 -10.53
CA ILE A 6 18.19 -3.88 -10.42
C ILE A 6 18.59 -4.70 -11.65
N ARG A 7 19.27 -5.83 -11.43
CA ARG A 7 19.75 -6.72 -12.49
C ARG A 7 18.87 -7.97 -12.59
N ASN A 8 18.95 -8.65 -13.74
CA ASN A 8 18.28 -9.93 -13.99
C ASN A 8 16.76 -9.89 -13.81
N ILE A 9 16.11 -8.78 -14.20
CA ILE A 9 14.65 -8.70 -14.26
C ILE A 9 14.19 -9.45 -15.51
N PRO A 10 13.19 -10.35 -15.41
CA PRO A 10 12.59 -10.97 -16.59
C PRO A 10 12.07 -9.92 -17.57
N ASP A 11 12.37 -10.08 -18.86
CA ASP A 11 11.98 -9.12 -19.89
C ASP A 11 10.46 -8.92 -19.94
N GLU A 12 9.70 -9.99 -19.76
CA GLU A 12 8.23 -9.94 -19.67
C GLU A 12 7.75 -8.97 -18.57
N THR A 13 8.43 -8.94 -17.42
CA THR A 13 8.06 -8.06 -16.31
C THR A 13 8.28 -6.61 -16.71
N ILE A 14 9.44 -6.28 -17.29
CA ILE A 14 9.73 -4.88 -17.66
C ILE A 14 8.83 -4.41 -18.81
N GLN A 15 8.40 -5.29 -19.72
CA GLN A 15 7.48 -4.93 -20.79
C GLN A 15 6.10 -4.50 -20.26
N VAL A 16 5.56 -5.20 -19.27
CA VAL A 16 4.28 -4.82 -18.64
C VAL A 16 4.33 -3.39 -18.08
N TYR A 17 5.43 -3.03 -17.41
CA TYR A 17 5.59 -1.68 -16.87
C TYR A 17 5.85 -0.63 -17.96
N LYS A 18 6.57 -0.98 -19.02
CA LYS A 18 6.74 -0.08 -20.19
C LYS A 18 5.41 0.25 -20.85
N GLU A 19 4.56 -0.75 -21.05
CA GLU A 19 3.23 -0.53 -21.61
C GLU A 19 2.37 0.34 -20.70
N ARG A 20 2.38 0.06 -19.39
CA ARG A 20 1.64 0.85 -18.41
C ARG A 20 2.10 2.30 -18.39
N ALA A 21 3.41 2.55 -18.40
CA ALA A 21 3.98 3.89 -18.47
C ALA A 21 3.53 4.64 -19.73
N LYS A 22 3.54 3.96 -20.89
CA LYS A 22 3.01 4.52 -22.16
C LYS A 22 1.53 4.88 -22.05
N ARG A 23 0.70 3.98 -21.52
CA ARG A 23 -0.75 4.23 -21.32
C ARG A 23 -1.01 5.43 -20.41
N ASN A 24 -0.15 5.62 -19.41
CA ASN A 24 -0.23 6.72 -18.44
C ASN A 24 0.46 8.01 -18.93
N GLY A 25 1.10 8.01 -20.11
CA GLY A 25 1.82 9.16 -20.63
C GLY A 25 3.05 9.58 -19.80
N ILE A 26 3.64 8.65 -19.03
CA ILE A 26 4.80 8.91 -18.17
C ILE A 26 6.00 8.03 -18.56
N SER A 27 7.19 8.37 -18.04
CA SER A 27 8.38 7.55 -18.24
C SER A 27 8.30 6.24 -17.44
N LEU A 28 9.01 5.21 -17.91
CA LEU A 28 9.16 3.95 -17.17
C LEU A 28 9.76 4.19 -15.78
N GLU A 29 10.75 5.09 -15.67
CA GLU A 29 11.33 5.46 -14.38
C GLU A 29 10.25 6.01 -13.42
N GLN A 30 9.41 6.92 -13.91
CA GLN A 30 8.36 7.50 -13.09
C GLN A 30 7.31 6.46 -12.69
N GLU A 31 6.94 5.53 -13.59
CA GLU A 31 6.04 4.43 -13.26
C GLU A 31 6.61 3.53 -12.16
N ILE A 32 7.90 3.18 -12.23
CA ILE A 32 8.58 2.39 -11.18
C ILE A 32 8.69 3.19 -9.87
N ARG A 33 8.98 4.49 -9.94
CA ARG A 33 8.98 5.37 -8.76
C ARG A 33 7.61 5.39 -8.08
N ASN A 34 6.54 5.56 -8.86
CA ASN A 34 5.17 5.53 -8.36
C ASN A 34 4.84 4.16 -7.74
N LEU A 35 5.30 3.07 -8.36
CA LEU A 35 5.14 1.72 -7.82
C LEU A 35 5.82 1.59 -6.45
N LEU A 36 7.04 2.09 -6.30
CA LEU A 36 7.78 2.02 -5.03
C LEU A 36 7.09 2.84 -3.94
N GLU A 37 6.67 4.07 -4.24
CA GLU A 37 5.96 4.91 -3.26
C GLU A 37 4.59 4.30 -2.88
N LYS A 38 3.86 3.76 -3.86
CA LYS A 38 2.55 3.12 -3.62
C LYS A 38 2.65 1.87 -2.75
N ASN A 39 3.74 1.12 -2.86
CA ASN A 39 3.97 -0.09 -2.07
C ASN A 39 4.85 0.16 -0.83
N ARG A 40 5.16 1.42 -0.53
CA ARG A 40 5.87 1.76 0.69
C ARG A 40 5.02 1.34 1.88
N PRO A 41 5.54 0.52 2.80
CA PRO A 41 4.81 0.17 4.01
C PRO A 41 4.53 1.44 4.82
N PHE A 42 3.32 1.53 5.37
CA PHE A 42 2.97 2.63 6.26
C PHE A 42 3.92 2.64 7.47
N THR A 43 4.39 3.84 7.80
CA THR A 43 5.02 4.10 9.09
C THR A 43 4.02 3.84 10.24
N PRO A 44 4.49 3.60 11.47
CA PRO A 44 3.59 3.44 12.62
C PRO A 44 2.60 4.61 12.78
N ALA A 45 3.04 5.84 12.52
CA ALA A 45 2.19 7.03 12.58
C ALA A 45 1.10 7.00 11.49
N GLU A 46 1.45 6.66 10.26
CA GLU A 46 0.49 6.54 9.15
C GLU A 46 -0.52 5.41 9.40
N ARG A 47 -0.08 4.26 9.97
CA ARG A 47 -0.99 3.17 10.36
C ARG A 47 -2.04 3.64 11.37
N VAL A 48 -1.61 4.39 12.39
CA VAL A 48 -2.53 4.95 13.40
C VAL A 48 -3.48 5.96 12.76
N ALA A 49 -2.98 6.81 11.86
CA ALA A 49 -3.81 7.77 11.14
C ALA A 49 -4.89 7.08 10.28
N VAL A 50 -4.52 6.04 9.52
CA VAL A 50 -5.46 5.22 8.73
C VAL A 50 -6.48 4.53 9.63
N SER A 51 -6.05 3.93 10.75
CA SER A 51 -6.95 3.30 11.72
C SER A 51 -7.97 4.30 12.30
N ARG A 52 -7.53 5.52 12.67
CA ARG A 52 -8.41 6.59 13.14
C ARG A 52 -9.39 7.04 12.05
N HIS A 53 -8.92 7.19 10.82
CA HIS A 53 -9.78 7.57 9.69
C HIS A 53 -10.87 6.52 9.46
N ILE A 54 -10.51 5.24 9.37
CA ILE A 54 -11.48 4.15 9.21
C ILE A 54 -12.49 4.14 10.37
N ARG A 55 -12.02 4.29 11.62
CA ARG A 55 -12.89 4.37 12.80
C ARG A 55 -13.88 5.54 12.71
N SER A 56 -13.48 6.67 12.12
CA SER A 56 -14.35 7.84 11.94
C SER A 56 -15.47 7.62 10.91
N LEU A 57 -15.27 6.70 9.97
CA LEU A 57 -16.26 6.33 8.95
C LEU A 57 -17.31 5.34 9.47
N THR A 58 -17.06 4.71 10.62
CA THR A 58 -17.95 3.72 11.24
C THR A 58 -18.66 4.30 12.46
N LYS A 59 -19.92 3.93 12.70
CA LYS A 59 -20.58 4.27 13.96
C LYS A 59 -19.79 3.64 15.13
N PRO A 60 -19.58 4.36 16.24
CA PRO A 60 -18.93 3.79 17.40
C PRO A 60 -19.67 2.53 17.84
N SER A 61 -18.98 1.38 17.78
CA SER A 61 -19.50 0.15 18.38
C SER A 61 -19.11 0.12 19.86
N PRO A 62 -19.95 -0.48 20.73
CA PRO A 62 -19.57 -0.72 22.11
C PRO A 62 -18.24 -1.48 22.17
N ALA A 63 -17.41 -1.17 23.17
CA ALA A 63 -16.22 -1.98 23.41
C ALA A 63 -16.66 -3.39 23.76
N LEU A 64 -16.10 -4.40 23.08
CA LEU A 64 -16.30 -5.79 23.45
C LEU A 64 -15.76 -6.01 24.87
N SER A 65 -16.53 -6.71 25.69
CA SER A 65 -16.09 -7.24 26.96
C SER A 65 -14.98 -8.29 26.76
N LEU A 66 -14.19 -8.54 27.80
CA LEU A 66 -13.12 -9.54 27.74
C LEU A 66 -13.66 -10.95 27.43
N ASP A 67 -14.89 -11.23 27.83
CA ASP A 67 -15.54 -12.52 27.59
C ASP A 67 -15.94 -12.65 26.10
N GLU A 68 -16.47 -11.59 25.49
CA GLU A 68 -16.78 -11.55 24.05
C GLU A 68 -15.53 -11.66 23.16
N ILE A 69 -14.39 -11.14 23.62
CA ILE A 69 -13.11 -11.27 22.90
C ILE A 69 -12.59 -12.70 22.94
N ARG A 70 -12.74 -13.40 24.08
CA ARG A 70 -12.28 -14.79 24.27
C ARG A 70 -13.12 -15.79 23.48
N GLU A 71 -14.43 -15.56 23.36
CA GLU A 71 -15.34 -16.44 22.62
C GLU A 71 -15.27 -16.25 21.10
N GLY A 72 -14.58 -15.20 20.63
CA GLY A 72 -14.58 -14.78 19.23
C GLY A 72 -15.91 -14.12 18.90
N ALA A 73 -15.87 -12.79 18.67
CA ALA A 73 -17.06 -11.99 18.41
C ALA A 73 -18.01 -12.68 17.40
N LYS A 74 -19.19 -13.07 17.87
CA LYS A 74 -20.27 -13.66 17.05
C LYS A 74 -21.01 -12.59 16.26
#